data_AF-A0A7J2NM79-F1
#
_entry.id   AF-A0A7J2NM79-F1
#
_cell.length_a   1.000
_cell.length_b   1.000
_cell.length_c   1.000
_cell.angle_alpha   90.00
_cell.angle_beta   90.00
_cell.angle_gamma   90.00
#
_symmetry.space_group_name_H-M   'P 1'
#
loop_
_entity.id
_entity.type
_entity.pdbx_description
1 polymer ?
#
loop_
_entity_poly.entity_id
_entity_poly.type
_entity_poly.pdbx_seq_one_letter_code
_entity_poly.pdbx_strand_id
1 'polypeptide(L)' 'MFRKLLSFDEAKQILKQTFSSKPLGTEQISISNAHNRVLAEDIVAPTNIPPFN' A
#
# COMPACT_ATOMS: atom_id res chain seq x y z
N MET A 1 5.83 18.04 32.52
CA MET A 1 5.45 16.64 32.82
C MET A 1 6.18 15.74 31.84
N PHE A 2 6.95 14.75 32.30
CA PHE A 2 7.71 13.87 31.42
C PHE A 2 6.84 12.71 30.94
N ARG A 3 6.87 12.41 29.63
CA ARG A 3 6.20 11.22 29.07
C ARG A 3 7.07 9.98 29.33
N LYS A 4 6.43 8.82 29.51
CA LYS A 4 7.13 7.54 29.60
C LYS A 4 7.92 7.29 28.31
N LEU A 5 9.19 6.92 28.45
CA LEU A 5 9.99 6.40 27.32
C LEU A 5 9.59 4.95 27.05
N LEU A 6 9.31 4.65 25.80
CA LEU A 6 8.96 3.31 25.33
C LEU A 6 10.17 2.71 24.61
N SER A 7 10.30 1.39 24.69
CA SER A 7 11.18 0.66 23.78
C SER A 7 10.65 0.74 22.34
N PHE A 8 11.54 0.47 21.38
CA PHE A 8 11.16 0.47 19.97
C PHE A 8 10.04 -0.54 19.67
N ASP A 9 10.11 -1.73 20.28
CA ASP A 9 9.11 -2.79 20.06
C ASP A 9 7.77 -2.45 20.71
N GLU A 10 7.77 -1.86 21.91
CA GLU A 10 6.56 -1.35 22.57
C GLU A 10 5.88 -0.29 21.70
N ALA A 11 6.65 0.67 21.16
CA ALA A 11 6.11 1.70 20.29
C ALA A 11 5.52 1.11 18.99
N LYS A 12 6.21 0.14 18.38
CA LYS A 12 5.75 -0.54 17.17
C LYS A 12 4.47 -1.34 17.40
N GLN A 13 4.36 -2.01 18.55
CA GLN A 13 3.17 -2.78 18.91
C GLN A 13 1.97 -1.86 19.13
N ILE A 14 2.15 -0.77 19.87
CA ILE A 14 1.08 0.23 20.11
C ILE A 14 0.59 0.78 18.76
N LEU A 15 1.50 1.19 17.86
CA LEU A 15 1.11 1.69 16.54
C LEU A 15 0.28 0.68 15.76
N LYS A 16 0.68 -0.59 15.72
CA LYS A 16 -0.10 -1.66 15.04
C LYS A 16 -1.50 -1.87 15.63
N GLN A 17 -1.65 -1.69 16.94
CA GLN A 17 -2.92 -1.90 17.64
C GLN A 17 -3.86 -0.70 17.54
N THR A 18 -3.32 0.52 17.62
CA THR A 18 -4.13 1.74 17.70
C THR A 18 -4.38 2.38 16.33
N PHE A 19 -3.49 2.16 15.36
CA PHE A 19 -3.61 2.73 14.03
C PHE A 19 -4.22 1.72 13.07
N SER A 20 -5.44 1.99 12.61
CA SER A 20 -6.05 1.20 11.54
C SER A 20 -5.45 1.59 10.20
N SER A 21 -4.43 0.85 9.75
CA SER A 21 -3.75 1.07 8.47
C SER A 21 -4.57 0.59 7.26
N LYS A 22 -5.90 0.75 7.30
CA LYS A 22 -6.75 0.38 6.17
C LYS A 22 -6.42 1.29 4.97
N PRO A 23 -6.40 0.74 3.73
CA PRO A 23 -6.31 1.57 2.54
C PRO A 23 -7.38 2.66 2.56
N LEU A 24 -7.04 3.85 2.07
CA LEU A 24 -7.97 5.00 2.03
C LEU A 24 -9.14 4.76 1.06
N GLY A 25 -8.94 3.88 0.08
CA GLY A 25 -9.88 3.56 -0.99
C GLY A 25 -9.13 3.17 -2.25
N THR A 26 -9.87 2.88 -3.31
CA THR A 26 -9.32 2.64 -4.65
C THR A 26 -9.83 3.73 -5.59
N GLU A 27 -9.05 4.03 -6.63
CA GLU A 27 -9.41 5.01 -7.64
C GLU A 27 -8.85 4.58 -8.99
N GLN A 28 -9.51 5.01 -10.07
CA GLN A 28 -8.95 4.89 -11.41
C GLN A 28 -8.15 6.14 -11.75
N ILE A 29 -6.94 5.94 -12.26
CA ILE A 29 -6.00 7.01 -12.60
C ILE A 29 -5.41 6.77 -13.99
N SER A 30 -4.89 7.83 -14.61
CA SER A 30 -4.09 7.67 -15.82
C SER A 30 -2.75 7.01 -15.52
N ILE A 31 -2.20 6.29 -16.50
CA ILE A 31 -0.90 5.60 -16.37
C ILE A 31 0.24 6.57 -16.04
N SER A 32 0.18 7.80 -16.53
CA SER A 32 1.16 8.86 -16.24
C SER A 32 1.26 9.19 -14.74
N ASN A 33 0.21 8.89 -13.97
CA ASN A 33 0.12 9.18 -12.54
C ASN A 33 0.26 7.91 -11.67
N ALA A 34 0.60 6.75 -12.27
CA ALA A 34 0.64 5.47 -11.56
C ALA A 34 1.93 5.24 -10.74
N HIS A 35 2.97 6.06 -10.95
CA HIS A 35 4.24 5.92 -10.24
C HIS A 35 4.06 6.02 -8.71
N ASN A 36 4.69 5.13 -7.95
CA ASN A 36 4.57 5.01 -6.48
C ASN A 36 3.15 4.73 -5.94
N ARG A 37 2.21 4.27 -6.78
CA ARG A 37 0.92 3.76 -6.33
C ARG A 37 1.02 2.27 -6.02
N VAL A 38 0.12 1.78 -5.17
CA VAL A 38 -0.07 0.34 -4.93
C VAL A 38 -1.26 -0.12 -5.75
N LEU A 39 -1.08 -1.17 -6.55
CA LEU A 39 -2.16 -1.77 -7.32
C LEU A 39 -3.24 -2.29 -6.37
N ALA A 40 -4.49 -1.96 -6.67
CA ALA A 40 -5.64 -2.39 -5.89
C ALA A 40 -6.14 -3.79 -6.29
N GLU A 41 -5.71 -4.29 -7.45
CA GLU A 41 -6.11 -5.56 -8.05
C GLU A 41 -4.98 -6.14 -8.91
N ASP A 42 -5.06 -7.43 -9.18
CA ASP A 42 -4.15 -8.10 -10.10
C ASP A 42 -4.37 -7.64 -11.54
N ILE A 43 -3.29 -7.56 -12.32
CA ILE A 43 -3.34 -7.17 -13.73
C ILE A 43 -3.01 -8.38 -14.61
N VAL A 44 -3.91 -8.72 -15.52
CA VAL A 44 -3.77 -9.85 -16.45
C VAL A 44 -3.58 -9.32 -17.86
N ALA A 45 -2.62 -9.87 -18.60
CA ALA A 45 -2.40 -9.51 -19.99
C ALA A 45 -3.61 -9.96 -20.84
N PRO A 46 -4.23 -9.05 -21.62
CA PRO A 46 -5.39 -9.41 -22.43
C PRO A 46 -4.99 -10.19 -23.70
N THR A 47 -3.71 -10.15 -24.09
CA THR A 47 -3.20 -10.70 -25.36
C THR A 47 -1.76 -11.18 -25.20
N ASN A 48 -1.37 -12.17 -26.01
CA ASN A 48 0.03 -12.60 -26.12
C ASN A 48 0.89 -11.52 -26.80
N ILE A 49 2.17 -11.45 -26.42
CA ILE A 49 3.16 -10.56 -27.04
C ILE A 49 4.43 -11.38 -27.37
N PRO A 50 4.82 -11.53 -28.65
CA PRO A 50 4.11 -11.02 -29.83
C PRO A 50 2.79 -11.78 -30.07
N PRO A 51 1.83 -11.17 -30.80
CA PRO A 51 0.55 -11.79 -31.11
C PRO A 51 0.60 -12.65 -32.39
N PHE A 52 1.77 -13.19 -32.75
CA PHE A 52 1.98 -13.96 -33.98
C PHE A 52 3.10 -15.00 -33.82
N ASN A 53 3.20 -15.89 -34.81
CA ASN A 53 4.24 -16.93 -34.91
C ASN A 53 5.38 -16.50 -35.83
#